data_AF-A0A260PAI0-F1
#
_entry.id   AF-A0A260PAI0-F1
#
_cell.length_a   1.000
_cell.length_b   1.000
_cell.length_c   1.000
_cell.angle_alpha   90.00
_cell.angle_beta   90.00
_cell.angle_gamma   90.00
#
_symmetry.space_group_name_H-M   'P 1'
#
loop_
_entity.id
_entity.type
_entity.pdbx_description
1 polymer ?
#
loop_
_entity_poly.entity_id
_entity_poly.type
_entity_poly.pdbx_seq_one_letter_code
_entity_poly.pdbx_strand_id
1 'polypeptide(L)'
;MTLRWLSVGAVGLAAAAATALLAWLVSPVAPGIAAVVFGFTALPFGAMLGWVLFVAPTTAEAAYTSGESIESHWTSAASSGMATDLVCILGLTLAVVSIARAEPPTTLLLTGLLLAAFASFTARYTYARHRALSE
;
A
#
# COMPACT_ATOMS: atom_id res chain seq x y z
N MET A 1 12.06 -18.22 -4.06
CA MET A 1 11.19 -17.41 -3.18
C MET A 1 11.98 -16.53 -2.21
N THR A 2 13.00 -17.04 -1.53
CA THR A 2 13.85 -16.29 -0.56
C THR A 2 14.47 -15.01 -1.13
N LEU A 3 15.02 -15.05 -2.36
CA LEU A 3 15.65 -13.88 -3.00
C LEU A 3 14.67 -12.70 -3.15
N ARG A 4 13.40 -12.96 -3.46
CA ARG A 4 12.38 -11.92 -3.63
C ARG A 4 12.05 -11.24 -2.30
N TRP A 5 11.89 -12.02 -1.24
CA TRP A 5 11.67 -11.49 0.11
C TRP A 5 12.87 -10.69 0.62
N LEU A 6 14.10 -11.07 0.23
CA LEU A 6 15.29 -10.23 0.48
C LEU A 6 15.21 -8.91 -0.30
N SER A 7 14.75 -8.92 -1.56
CA SER A 7 14.52 -7.68 -2.34
C SER A 7 13.45 -6.79 -1.70
N VAL A 8 12.38 -7.37 -1.15
CA VAL A 8 11.36 -6.63 -0.38
C VAL A 8 11.99 -5.91 0.81
N GLY A 9 12.76 -6.64 1.62
CA GLY A 9 13.47 -6.07 2.76
C GLY A 9 14.46 -4.99 2.36
N ALA A 10 15.18 -5.19 1.25
CA ALA A 10 16.12 -4.20 0.72
C ALA A 10 15.43 -2.89 0.31
N VAL A 11 14.28 -2.95 -0.36
CA VAL A 11 13.51 -1.75 -0.73
C VAL A 11 12.96 -1.06 0.51
N GLY A 12 12.47 -1.82 1.50
CA GLY A 12 12.06 -1.29 2.80
C GLY A 12 13.16 -0.52 3.51
N LEU A 13 14.34 -1.13 3.61
CA LEU A 13 15.50 -0.49 4.22
C LEU A 13 15.99 0.71 3.41
N ALA A 14 15.99 0.65 2.08
CA ALA A 14 16.40 1.76 1.23
C ALA A 14 15.47 2.97 1.40
N ALA A 15 14.14 2.76 1.40
CA ALA A 15 13.17 3.82 1.62
C ALA A 15 13.28 4.41 3.04
N ALA A 16 13.45 3.55 4.05
CA ALA A 16 13.67 3.97 5.43
C ALA A 16 14.95 4.82 5.57
N ALA A 17 16.06 4.37 4.99
CA ALA A 17 17.34 5.08 5.03
C ALA A 17 17.28 6.42 4.29
N ALA A 18 16.67 6.47 3.10
CA ALA A 18 16.50 7.70 2.35
C ALA A 18 15.65 8.73 3.12
N THR A 19 14.54 8.27 3.72
CA THR A 19 13.65 9.13 4.51
C THR A 19 14.34 9.60 5.81
N ALA A 20 15.06 8.71 6.49
CA ALA A 20 15.85 9.04 7.67
C ALA A 20 16.92 10.11 7.36
N LEU A 21 17.63 9.96 6.24
CA LEU A 21 18.65 10.91 5.80
C LEU A 21 18.05 12.28 5.48
N LEU A 22 16.93 12.32 4.76
CA LEU A 22 16.21 13.56 4.47
C LEU A 22 15.73 14.25 5.76
N ALA A 23 15.15 13.49 6.68
CA ALA A 23 14.71 14.01 7.98
C ALA A 23 15.89 14.54 8.82
N TRP A 24 17.05 13.88 8.76
CA TRP A 24 18.28 14.36 9.40
C TRP A 24 18.73 15.71 8.82
N LEU A 25 18.75 15.84 7.48
CA LEU A 25 19.26 17.03 6.81
C LEU A 25 18.35 18.25 6.96
N VAL A 26 17.04 18.05 7.10
CA VAL A 26 16.05 19.14 7.14
C VAL A 26 15.66 19.54 8.57
N SER A 27 15.86 18.67 9.57
CA SER A 27 15.45 18.93 10.95
C SER A 27 16.41 19.89 11.67
N PRO A 28 15.95 21.09 12.09
CA PRO A 28 16.82 22.11 12.68
C PRO A 28 17.06 21.94 14.19
N VAL A 29 16.27 21.10 14.87
CA VAL A 29 16.28 20.99 16.35
C VAL A 29 16.87 19.66 16.82
N ALA A 30 16.41 18.55 16.26
CA ALA A 30 16.78 17.21 16.71
C ALA A 30 16.89 16.25 15.50
N PRO A 31 17.98 16.36 14.71
CA PRO A 31 18.11 15.62 13.46
C PRO A 31 18.17 14.10 13.66
N GLY A 32 18.80 13.63 14.74
CA GLY A 32 18.85 12.20 15.05
C GLY A 32 17.50 11.59 15.42
N ILE A 33 16.70 12.28 16.24
CA ILE A 33 15.37 11.81 16.62
C ILE A 33 14.44 11.82 15.41
N ALA A 34 14.48 12.89 14.60
CA ALA A 34 13.72 12.97 13.36
C ALA A 34 14.07 11.81 12.40
N ALA A 35 15.37 11.57 12.17
CA ALA A 35 15.83 10.48 11.31
C ALA A 35 15.30 9.11 11.75
N VAL A 36 15.36 8.81 13.06
CA VAL A 36 14.85 7.54 13.61
C VAL A 36 13.34 7.44 13.40
N VAL A 37 12.57 8.45 13.82
CA VAL A 37 11.11 8.42 13.74
C VAL A 37 10.65 8.28 12.29
N PHE A 38 11.14 9.16 11.40
CA PHE A 38 10.73 9.16 10.00
C PHE A 38 11.21 7.92 9.24
N GLY A 39 12.42 7.44 9.53
CA GLY A 39 12.96 6.20 8.97
C GLY A 39 12.13 4.97 9.35
N PHE A 40 11.78 4.83 10.64
CA PHE A 40 10.93 3.73 11.10
C PHE A 40 9.53 3.79 10.50
N THR A 41 8.94 4.99 10.37
CA THR A 41 7.64 5.13 9.70
C THR A 41 7.70 4.82 8.21
N ALA A 42 8.82 5.09 7.53
CA ALA A 42 8.97 4.81 6.10
C ALA A 42 9.20 3.33 5.76
N LEU A 43 9.72 2.56 6.72
CA LEU A 43 10.05 1.15 6.59
C LEU A 43 8.87 0.26 6.10
N PRO A 44 7.66 0.29 6.71
CA PRO A 44 6.52 -0.49 6.22
C PRO A 44 6.11 -0.12 4.79
N PHE A 45 6.18 1.16 4.41
CA PHE A 45 5.81 1.61 3.07
C PHE A 45 6.84 1.16 2.01
N GLY A 46 8.12 1.26 2.31
CA GLY A 46 9.18 0.75 1.43
C GLY A 46 9.11 -0.78 1.29
N ALA A 47 8.82 -1.49 2.37
CA ALA A 47 8.63 -2.94 2.33
C ALA A 47 7.40 -3.27 1.48
N MET A 48 6.30 -2.53 1.62
CA MET A 48 5.13 -2.73 0.77
C MET A 48 5.42 -2.47 -0.71
N LEU A 49 6.17 -1.42 -1.04
CA LEU A 49 6.62 -1.14 -2.41
C LEU A 49 7.49 -2.29 -2.95
N GLY A 50 8.44 -2.76 -2.16
CA GLY A 50 9.27 -3.91 -2.53
C GLY A 50 8.42 -5.18 -2.78
N TRP A 51 7.40 -5.40 -1.96
CA TRP A 51 6.48 -6.52 -2.13
C TRP A 51 5.70 -6.42 -3.45
N VAL A 52 5.17 -5.23 -3.77
CA VAL A 52 4.47 -4.97 -5.05
C VAL A 52 5.39 -5.19 -6.25
N LEU A 53 6.65 -4.78 -6.17
CA LEU A 53 7.60 -4.90 -7.28
C LEU A 53 8.11 -6.34 -7.48
N PHE A 54 8.37 -7.07 -6.40
CA PHE A 54 9.13 -8.33 -6.47
C PHE A 54 8.34 -9.58 -6.13
N VAL A 55 7.21 -9.47 -5.40
CA VAL A 55 6.43 -10.61 -4.91
C VAL A 55 5.06 -10.69 -5.58
N ALA A 56 4.31 -9.59 -5.61
CA ALA A 56 2.95 -9.53 -6.15
C ALA A 56 2.78 -10.04 -7.61
N PRO A 57 3.71 -9.78 -8.56
CA PRO A 57 3.55 -10.25 -9.94
C PRO A 57 3.64 -11.77 -10.09
N THR A 58 4.01 -12.48 -9.02
CA THR A 58 4.39 -13.90 -9.08
C THR A 58 3.59 -14.79 -8.14
N THR A 59 2.72 -14.20 -7.31
CA THR A 59 1.67 -14.95 -6.63
C THR A 59 0.65 -15.32 -7.70
N ALA A 60 0.73 -16.58 -8.16
CA ALA A 60 -0.12 -17.13 -9.21
C ALA A 60 -1.60 -16.84 -8.94
N GLU A 61 -2.37 -16.61 -10.01
CA GLU A 61 -3.83 -16.58 -9.96
C GLU A 61 -4.31 -17.82 -9.22
N ALA A 62 -5.13 -17.60 -8.18
CA ALA A 62 -5.76 -18.70 -7.47
C ALA A 62 -6.58 -19.48 -8.50
N ALA A 63 -6.22 -20.74 -8.73
CA ALA A 63 -6.99 -21.62 -9.60
C ALA A 63 -8.45 -21.63 -9.13
N TYR A 64 -9.40 -21.62 -10.07
CA TYR A 64 -10.82 -21.77 -9.78
C TYR A 64 -11.03 -22.95 -8.83
N THR A 65 -11.55 -22.66 -7.63
CA THR A 65 -11.98 -23.72 -6.72
C THR A 65 -13.27 -24.31 -7.29
N SER A 66 -13.31 -25.63 -7.48
CA SER A 66 -14.48 -26.30 -8.06
C SER A 66 -15.72 -26.04 -7.20
N GLY A 67 -16.73 -25.37 -7.77
CA GLY A 67 -17.98 -25.03 -7.09
C GLY A 67 -18.16 -23.55 -6.72
N GLU A 68 -17.14 -22.70 -6.94
CA GLU A 68 -17.32 -21.25 -6.81
C GLU A 68 -18.11 -20.66 -7.98
N SER A 69 -18.93 -19.65 -7.68
CA SER A 69 -19.53 -18.78 -8.69
C SER A 69 -18.44 -17.93 -9.34
N ILE A 70 -18.55 -17.70 -10.65
CA ILE A 70 -17.66 -16.78 -11.37
C ILE A 70 -17.71 -15.37 -10.72
N GLU A 71 -18.88 -14.95 -10.25
CA GLU A 71 -19.03 -13.66 -9.56
C GLU A 71 -18.33 -13.64 -8.20
N SER A 72 -18.40 -14.73 -7.43
CA SER A 72 -17.73 -14.81 -6.12
C SER A 72 -16.22 -14.72 -6.29
N HIS A 73 -15.69 -15.36 -7.32
CA HIS A 73 -14.27 -15.32 -7.66
C HIS A 73 -13.81 -13.90 -7.97
N TRP A 74 -14.53 -13.14 -8.82
CA TRP A 74 -14.18 -11.76 -9.14
C TRP A 74 -14.26 -10.83 -7.91
N THR A 75 -15.28 -10.99 -7.06
CA THR A 75 -15.37 -10.21 -5.82
C THR A 75 -14.25 -10.54 -4.84
N SER A 76 -13.86 -11.81 -4.72
CA SER A 76 -12.77 -12.25 -3.85
C SER A 76 -11.43 -11.71 -4.36
N ALA A 77 -11.19 -11.81 -5.67
CA ALA A 77 -10.02 -11.25 -6.33
C ALA A 77 -9.93 -9.73 -6.14
N ALA A 78 -11.05 -9.00 -6.33
CA ALA A 78 -11.10 -7.56 -6.13
C ALA A 78 -10.84 -7.14 -4.67
N SER A 79 -11.35 -7.91 -3.71
CA SER A 79 -11.20 -7.63 -2.28
C SER A 79 -9.79 -7.92 -1.76
N SER A 80 -9.10 -8.90 -2.34
CA SER A 80 -7.83 -9.45 -1.83
C SER A 80 -6.69 -8.45 -1.64
N GLY A 81 -6.66 -7.34 -2.39
CA GLY A 81 -5.63 -6.29 -2.21
C GLY A 81 -6.17 -4.89 -1.91
N MET A 82 -7.49 -4.76 -1.71
CA MET A 82 -8.11 -3.51 -1.28
C MET A 82 -7.60 -3.06 0.09
N ALA A 83 -7.39 -4.00 1.02
CA ALA A 83 -6.88 -3.69 2.36
C ALA A 83 -5.48 -3.05 2.30
N THR A 84 -4.60 -3.58 1.46
CA THR A 84 -3.25 -3.08 1.25
C THR A 84 -3.24 -1.69 0.63
N ASP A 85 -4.08 -1.46 -0.39
CA ASP A 85 -4.23 -0.14 -1.02
C ASP A 85 -4.72 0.90 -0.01
N LEU A 86 -5.73 0.54 0.80
CA LEU A 86 -6.28 1.43 1.82
C LEU A 86 -5.26 1.77 2.91
N VAL A 87 -4.51 0.78 3.39
CA VAL A 87 -3.44 1.02 4.39
C VAL A 87 -2.40 2.00 3.84
N CYS A 88 -2.03 1.89 2.57
CA CYS A 88 -1.08 2.82 1.96
C CYS A 88 -1.68 4.22 1.76
N ILE A 89 -2.85 4.33 1.15
CA ILE A 89 -3.49 5.62 0.88
C ILE A 89 -3.78 6.36 2.19
N LEU A 90 -4.37 5.67 3.17
CA LEU A 90 -4.63 6.24 4.48
C LEU A 90 -3.34 6.59 5.20
N GLY A 91 -2.37 5.67 5.24
CA GLY A 91 -1.09 5.90 5.92
C GLY A 91 -0.36 7.13 5.38
N LEU A 92 -0.29 7.28 4.05
CA LEU A 92 0.30 8.44 3.40
C LEU A 92 -0.50 9.72 3.66
N THR A 93 -1.83 9.65 3.54
CA THR A 93 -2.69 10.81 3.78
C THR A 93 -2.55 11.29 5.22
N LEU A 94 -2.60 10.39 6.20
CA LEU A 94 -2.43 10.73 7.62
C LEU A 94 -1.01 11.22 7.93
N ALA A 95 0.02 10.70 7.26
CA ALA A 95 1.37 11.22 7.39
C ALA A 95 1.47 12.68 6.92
N VAL A 96 0.89 13.01 5.77
CA VAL A 96 0.83 14.40 5.26
C VAL A 96 0.07 15.30 6.22
N VAL A 97 -1.11 14.87 6.69
CA VAL A 97 -1.93 15.61 7.64
C VAL A 97 -1.15 15.90 8.93
N SER A 98 -0.43 14.90 9.45
CA SER A 98 0.42 15.01 10.64
C SER A 98 1.57 15.99 10.45
N ILE A 99 2.32 15.89 9.35
CA ILE A 99 3.44 16.79 9.04
C ILE A 99 2.96 18.23 8.85
N ALA A 100 1.84 18.42 8.15
CA ALA A 100 1.24 19.73 7.92
C ALA A 100 0.59 20.33 9.18
N ARG A 101 0.48 19.57 10.28
CA ARG A 101 -0.32 19.89 11.47
C ARG A 101 -1.73 20.37 11.11
N ALA A 102 -2.30 19.73 10.09
CA ALA A 102 -3.64 20.03 9.62
C ALA A 102 -4.65 19.26 10.48
N GLU A 103 -5.80 19.87 10.74
CA GLU A 103 -6.92 19.24 11.45
C GLU A 103 -8.13 19.11 10.51
N PRO A 104 -8.04 18.24 9.48
CA PRO A 104 -9.16 18.06 8.57
C PRO A 104 -10.37 17.46 9.30
N PRO A 105 -11.61 17.83 8.92
CA PRO A 105 -12.81 17.24 9.49
C PRO A 105 -12.80 15.72 9.33
N THR A 106 -13.16 14.98 10.38
CA THR A 106 -13.21 13.51 10.34
C THR A 106 -14.16 13.00 9.26
N THR A 107 -15.23 13.74 8.98
CA THR A 107 -16.17 13.46 7.88
C THR A 107 -15.48 13.48 6.51
N LEU A 108 -14.54 14.38 6.29
CA LEU A 108 -13.76 14.46 5.05
C LEU A 108 -12.81 13.27 4.92
N LEU A 109 -12.12 12.89 6.01
CA LEU A 109 -11.25 11.71 6.04
C LEU A 109 -12.03 10.42 5.77
N LEU A 110 -13.20 10.25 6.39
CA LEU A 110 -14.07 9.10 6.18
C LEU A 110 -14.59 9.04 4.74
N THR A 111 -14.97 10.19 4.18
CA THR A 111 -15.42 10.28 2.79
C THR A 111 -14.28 9.88 1.83
N GLY A 112 -13.07 10.41 2.04
CA GLY A 112 -11.89 10.05 1.25
C GLY A 112 -11.55 8.57 1.33
N LEU A 113 -11.63 7.98 2.53
CA LEU A 113 -11.46 6.54 2.75
C LEU A 113 -12.46 5.72 1.94
N LEU A 114 -13.75 6.04 2.05
CA LEU A 114 -14.80 5.32 1.32
C LEU A 114 -14.61 5.44 -0.20
N LEU A 115 -14.27 6.63 -0.70
CA LEU A 115 -14.01 6.83 -2.12
C LEU A 115 -12.80 6.03 -2.61
N ALA A 116 -11.69 6.03 -1.86
CA ALA A 116 -10.51 5.23 -2.20
C ALA A 116 -10.79 3.72 -2.17
N ALA A 117 -11.58 3.27 -1.18
CA ALA A 117 -12.04 1.90 -1.04
C ALA A 117 -12.86 1.45 -2.26
N PHE A 118 -13.90 2.21 -2.61
CA PHE A 118 -14.75 1.94 -3.77
C PHE A 118 -13.96 2.01 -5.07
N ALA A 119 -13.05 2.97 -5.23
CA ALA A 119 -12.23 3.11 -6.42
C ALA A 119 -11.30 1.90 -6.61
N SER A 120 -10.57 1.48 -5.57
CA SER A 120 -9.68 0.30 -5.62
C SER A 120 -10.46 -0.96 -5.94
N PHE A 121 -11.58 -1.19 -5.24
CA PHE A 121 -12.42 -2.35 -5.48
C PHE A 121 -13.00 -2.37 -6.90
N THR A 122 -13.57 -1.25 -7.36
CA THR A 122 -14.21 -1.15 -8.68
C THR A 122 -13.18 -1.32 -9.80
N ALA A 123 -11.99 -0.72 -9.68
CA ALA A 123 -10.93 -0.89 -10.68
C ALA A 123 -10.49 -2.35 -10.81
N ARG A 124 -10.31 -3.07 -9.69
CA ARG A 124 -9.92 -4.49 -9.71
C ARG A 124 -11.05 -5.39 -10.20
N TYR A 125 -12.29 -5.10 -9.80
CA TYR A 125 -13.47 -5.87 -10.25
C TYR A 125 -13.69 -5.73 -11.76
N THR A 126 -13.66 -4.50 -12.27
CA THR A 126 -13.80 -4.24 -13.71
C THR A 126 -12.67 -4.88 -14.50
N TYR A 127 -11.42 -4.80 -14.03
CA TYR A 127 -10.29 -5.46 -14.67
C TYR A 127 -10.45 -6.98 -14.72
N ALA A 128 -10.79 -7.62 -13.59
CA ALA A 128 -11.02 -9.07 -13.52
C ALA A 128 -12.15 -9.51 -14.46
N ARG A 129 -13.25 -8.76 -14.48
CA ARG A 129 -14.38 -8.99 -15.38
C ARG A 129 -13.98 -8.84 -16.85
N HIS A 130 -13.26 -7.78 -17.21
CA HIS A 130 -12.83 -7.54 -18.58
C HIS A 130 -11.93 -8.65 -19.10
N ARG A 131 -10.95 -9.08 -18.29
CA ARG A 131 -10.06 -10.18 -18.66
C ARG A 131 -10.82 -11.49 -18.90
N ALA A 132 -11.76 -11.82 -18.02
CA ALA A 132 -12.57 -13.04 -18.16
C ALA A 132 -13.52 -13.03 -19.36
N LEU A 133 -13.90 -11.87 -19.88
CA LEU A 133 -14.74 -11.74 -21.08
C LEU A 133 -13.93 -11.69 -22.39
N SER A 134 -12.62 -11.49 -22.31
CA SER A 134 -11.72 -11.42 -23.45
C SER A 134 -10.98 -12.73 -23.76
N GLU A 135 -11.05 -13.70 -22.84
CA GLU A 135 -10.61 -15.09 -23.03
C GLU A 135 -11.74 -15.95 -23.59
#